data_AF-A0A9E4XPD1-F1
#
_entry.id   AF-A0A9E4XPD1-F1
#
_cell.length_a   1.000
_cell.length_b   1.000
_cell.length_c   1.000
_cell.angle_alpha   90.00
_cell.angle_beta   90.00
_cell.angle_gamma   90.00
#
_symmetry.space_group_name_H-M   'P 1'
#
loop_
_entity.id
_entity.type
_entity.pdbx_description
1 polymer ?
#
loop_
_entity_poly.entity_id
_entity_poly.type
_entity_poly.pdbx_seq_one_letter_code
_entity_poly.pdbx_strand_id
1 'polypeptide(L)' 'MAKRHEGTIHAPGFPGGLEWINTRSPLSMADLDGRLVILHFWTYC' A
#
# COMPACT_ATOMS: atom_id res chain seq x y z
N MET A 1 -2.75 8.81 25.08
CA MET A 1 -3.10 7.43 24.65
C MET A 1 -3.21 7.43 23.13
N ALA A 2 -2.40 6.62 22.44
CA ALA A 2 -2.51 6.48 20.99
C ALA A 2 -3.81 5.75 20.64
N LYS A 3 -4.57 6.29 19.68
CA LYS A 3 -5.80 5.67 19.18
C LYS A 3 -5.43 4.35 18.50
N ARG A 4 -6.01 3.25 18.96
CA ARG A 4 -5.79 1.92 18.37
C ARG A 4 -6.42 1.93 16.97
N HIS A 5 -5.62 1.73 15.92
CA HIS A 5 -6.15 1.52 14.58
C HIS A 5 -6.59 0.06 14.49
N GLU A 6 -7.89 -0.18 14.66
CA GLU A 6 -8.45 -1.54 14.79
C GLU A 6 -8.57 -2.30 13.46
N GLY A 7 -8.09 -1.74 12.34
CA GLY A 7 -8.23 -2.36 11.02
C GLY A 7 -9.68 -2.45 10.55
N THR A 8 -10.53 -1.51 10.96
CA THR A 8 -11.97 -1.51 10.68
C THR A 8 -12.34 -1.15 9.23
N ILE A 9 -11.36 -0.80 8.39
CA ILE A 9 -11.55 -0.51 6.97
C ILE A 9 -10.52 -1.26 6.13
N HIS A 10 -10.90 -1.60 4.91
CA HIS A 10 -9.95 -2.09 3.91
C HIS A 10 -8.95 -0.99 3.54
N ALA A 11 -7.73 -1.40 3.20
CA ALA A 11 -6.75 -0.49 2.63
C ALA A 11 -7.30 0.10 1.31
N PRO A 12 -7.16 1.40 1.07
CA PRO A 12 -7.56 2.02 -0.19
C PRO A 12 -6.69 1.51 -1.34
N GLY A 13 -7.22 1.59 -2.55
CA GLY A 13 -6.43 1.33 -3.76
C GLY A 13 -5.31 2.33 -3.96
N PHE A 14 -4.24 1.91 -4.64
CA PHE A 14 -3.20 2.84 -5.08
C PHE A 14 -3.76 3.82 -6.12
N PRO A 15 -3.43 5.11 -6.03
CA PRO A 15 -3.88 6.09 -7.00
C PRO A 15 -3.23 5.84 -8.36
N GLY A 16 -3.97 6.13 -9.43
CA GLY A 16 -3.47 6.02 -10.79
C GLY A 16 -2.44 7.09 -11.14
N GLY A 17 -1.65 6.84 -12.19
CA GLY A 17 -0.68 7.81 -12.72
C GLY A 17 0.61 7.95 -11.92
N LEU A 18 0.83 7.13 -10.89
CA LEU A 18 2.11 7.06 -10.18
C LEU A 18 3.13 6.24 -10.97
N GLU A 19 4.39 6.68 -10.96
CA GLU A 19 5.51 5.87 -11.42
C GLU A 19 5.90 4.84 -10.37
N TRP A 20 6.19 3.62 -10.83
CA TRP A 20 6.62 2.51 -9.99
C TRP A 20 8.03 2.09 -10.35
N ILE A 21 8.80 1.72 -9.33
CA ILE A 21 10.15 1.17 -9.48
C ILE A 21 10.20 -0.27 -8.98
N ASN A 22 11.19 -1.04 -9.45
CA ASN A 22 11.42 -2.45 -9.06
C ASN A 22 10.25 -3.42 -9.36
N THR A 23 9.39 -3.08 -10.31
CA THR A 23 8.29 -3.93 -10.79
C THR A 23 8.18 -3.85 -12.31
N ARG A 24 7.58 -4.86 -12.93
CA ARG A 24 7.32 -4.89 -14.38
C ARG A 24 6.15 -3.99 -14.80
N SER A 25 5.22 -3.73 -13.88
CA SER A 25 4.02 -2.91 -14.09
C SER A 25 3.53 -2.35 -12.74
N PRO A 26 2.71 -1.28 -12.73
CA PRO A 26 2.05 -0.81 -11.52
C PRO A 26 1.29 -1.93 -10.80
N LEU A 27 1.32 -1.93 -9.47
CA LEU A 27 0.58 -2.90 -8.66
C LEU A 27 -0.82 -2.38 -8.33
N SER A 28 -1.79 -3.29 -8.32
CA SER A 28 -3.13 -3.10 -7.78
C SER A 28 -3.31 -3.85 -6.47
N MET A 29 -4.40 -3.58 -5.73
CA MET A 29 -4.71 -4.34 -4.52
C MET A 29 -5.00 -5.82 -4.82
N ALA A 30 -5.66 -6.11 -5.95
CA ALA A 30 -5.98 -7.48 -6.37
C ALA A 30 -4.72 -8.32 -6.62
N ASP A 31 -3.64 -7.70 -7.11
CA ASP A 31 -2.37 -8.41 -7.31
C ASP A 31 -1.82 -8.94 -5.99
N LEU A 32 -2.13 -8.28 -4.86
CA LEU A 32 -1.57 -8.53 -3.53
C LEU A 32 -2.46 -9.43 -2.64
N ASP A 33 -3.61 -9.88 -3.14
CA ASP A 33 -4.55 -10.68 -2.37
C ASP A 33 -3.89 -11.96 -1.79
N GLY A 34 -4.24 -12.27 -0.54
CA GLY A 34 -3.68 -13.40 0.20
C GLY A 34 -2.26 -13.20 0.74
N ARG A 35 -1.66 -12.01 0.59
CA ARG A 35 -0.33 -11.69 1.11
C ARG A 35 -0.39 -10.70 2.27
N LEU A 36 0.53 -10.84 3.23
CA LEU A 36 0.78 -9.79 4.22
C LEU A 36 1.56 -8.67 3.56
N VAL A 37 0.98 -7.47 3.53
CA VAL A 37 1.55 -6.28 2.88
C VAL A 37 1.92 -5.25 3.93
N ILE A 38 3.12 -4.68 3.81
CA ILE A 38 3.59 -3.57 4.65
C ILE A 38 3.77 -2.35 3.76
N LEU A 39 3.05 -1.27 4.05
CA LEU A 39 3.29 0.03 3.44
C LEU A 39 4.30 0.81 4.27
N HIS A 40 5.45 1.10 3.67
CA HIS A 40 6.50 1.90 4.28
C HIS A 40 6.45 3.32 3.69
N PHE A 41 5.94 4.27 4.47
CA PHE A 41 5.94 5.69 4.10
C PHE A 41 7.30 6.29 4.45
N TRP A 42 8.08 6.68 3.45
CA TRP A 42 9.44 7.19 3.63
C TRP A 42 9.79 8.24 2.57
N THR A 43 10.90 8.94 2.80
CA THR A 43 11.54 9.84 1.85
C THR A 43 13.06 9.66 1.94
N TYR A 44 13.80 9.96 0.87
CA TYR A 44 15.26 9.83 0.83
C TYR A 44 16.00 11.07 1.35
N CYS A 45 15.28 12.19 1.55
CA CYS A 45 15.84 13.45 2.06
C CYS A 45 16.02 13.45 3.57
#